data_AF-A0A7V9U9C6-F1
#
_entry.id   AF-A0A7V9U9C6-F1
#
_cell.length_a   1.000
_cell.length_b   1.000
_cell.length_c   1.000
_cell.angle_alpha   90.00
_cell.angle_beta   90.00
_cell.angle_gamma   90.00
#
_symmetry.space_group_name_H-M   'P 1'
#
loop_
_entity.id
_entity.type
_entity.pdbx_description
1 polymer ?
#
loop_
_entity_poly.entity_id
_entity_poly.type
_entity_poly.pdbx_seq_one_letter_code
_entity_poly.pdbx_strand_id
1 'polypeptide(L)'
;MRLPSYSTSLRAATVGGMALALALPMAPASASDAPEFQVPFACGEVWEGSTRADHSPSYYSVDWNRDAYDLGHIVSASASGVVASVVDDG
;
A
#
# COMPACT_ATOMS: atom_id res chain seq x y z
N MET A 1 13.61 -53.13 -28.43
CA MET A 1 12.45 -52.38 -28.96
C MET A 1 12.85 -50.91 -29.08
N ARG A 2 12.83 -50.35 -30.29
CA ARG A 2 13.27 -48.99 -30.62
C ARG A 2 12.00 -48.21 -31.00
N LEU A 3 11.69 -47.11 -30.30
CA LEU A 3 10.50 -46.29 -30.59
C LEU A 3 10.73 -45.41 -31.82
N PRO A 4 9.74 -45.23 -32.73
CA PRO A 4 9.85 -44.27 -33.82
C PRO A 4 9.67 -42.84 -33.31
N SER A 5 10.58 -41.95 -33.72
CA SER A 5 10.47 -40.51 -33.49
C SER A 5 9.55 -39.90 -34.55
N TYR A 6 8.51 -39.19 -34.12
CA TYR A 6 7.62 -38.44 -35.00
C TYR A 6 8.17 -37.01 -35.17
N SER A 7 8.66 -36.72 -36.37
CA SER A 7 9.08 -35.36 -36.75
C SER A 7 7.84 -34.52 -37.06
N THR A 8 7.44 -33.68 -36.10
CA THR A 8 6.40 -32.68 -36.31
C THR A 8 7.03 -31.47 -36.99
N SER A 9 6.88 -31.37 -38.32
CA SER A 9 7.24 -30.17 -39.08
C SER A 9 6.22 -29.06 -38.82
N LEU A 10 6.60 -28.08 -38.00
CA LEU A 10 5.82 -26.87 -37.73
C LEU A 10 5.94 -25.92 -38.93
N ARG A 11 4.85 -25.74 -39.70
CA ARG A 11 4.78 -24.69 -40.72
C ARG A 11 4.56 -23.35 -40.03
N ALA A 12 5.55 -22.47 -40.11
CA ALA A 12 5.41 -21.06 -39.79
C ALA A 12 4.41 -20.42 -40.77
N ALA A 13 3.28 -19.96 -40.25
CA ALA A 13 2.39 -19.05 -40.97
C ALA A 13 2.39 -17.72 -40.22
N THR A 14 3.24 -16.81 -40.70
CA THR A 14 3.27 -15.41 -40.32
C THR A 14 1.99 -14.73 -40.81
N VAL A 15 1.12 -14.32 -39.89
CA VAL A 15 0.11 -13.29 -40.17
C VAL A 15 0.49 -12.07 -39.36
N GLY A 16 1.17 -11.13 -40.04
CA GLY A 16 1.44 -9.81 -39.52
C GLY A 16 0.13 -9.05 -39.35
N GLY A 17 -0.27 -8.86 -38.09
CA GLY A 17 -1.24 -7.85 -37.70
C GLY A 17 -0.48 -6.71 -37.05
N MET A 18 -0.32 -5.60 -37.76
CA MET A 18 0.25 -4.37 -37.20
C MET A 18 -0.77 -3.81 -36.21
N ALA A 19 -0.61 -4.14 -34.92
CA ALA A 19 -1.41 -3.56 -33.86
C ALA A 19 -1.07 -2.07 -33.74
N LEU A 20 -1.96 -1.21 -34.23
CA LEU A 20 -1.87 0.22 -34.00
C LEU A 20 -2.24 0.47 -32.53
N ALA A 21 -1.23 0.44 -31.66
CA ALA A 21 -1.39 0.82 -30.26
C ALA A 21 -1.69 2.33 -30.20
N LEU A 22 -2.94 2.70 -29.89
CA LEU A 22 -3.28 4.07 -29.51
C LEU A 22 -2.51 4.41 -28.23
N ALA A 23 -1.44 5.21 -28.36
CA ALA A 23 -0.78 5.83 -27.21
C ALA A 23 -1.68 6.94 -26.67
N LEU A 24 -2.59 6.60 -25.76
CA LEU A 24 -3.29 7.59 -24.95
C LEU A 24 -2.24 8.30 -24.07
N PRO A 25 -2.19 9.65 -24.04
CA PRO A 25 -1.34 10.34 -23.10
C PRO A 25 -1.82 10.02 -21.68
N MET A 26 -1.00 9.29 -20.93
CA MET A 26 -1.21 9.10 -19.50
C MET A 26 -0.91 10.44 -18.84
N ALA A 27 -1.96 11.20 -18.49
CA ALA A 27 -1.77 12.40 -17.69
C ALA A 27 -1.09 11.99 -16.37
N PRO A 28 -0.07 12.73 -15.89
CA PRO A 28 0.51 12.44 -14.59
C PRO A 28 -0.60 12.57 -13.54
N ALA A 29 -0.71 11.57 -12.66
CA ALA A 29 -1.57 11.71 -11.49
C ALA A 29 -1.05 12.91 -10.69
N SER A 30 -1.92 13.90 -10.44
CA SER A 30 -1.59 14.99 -9.54
C SER A 30 -1.22 14.39 -8.19
N ALA A 31 0.01 14.61 -7.74
CA ALA A 31 0.37 14.32 -6.36
C ALA A 31 -0.57 15.13 -5.47
N SER A 32 -1.26 14.45 -4.55
CA SER A 32 -2.07 15.12 -3.54
C SER A 32 -1.14 16.01 -2.73
N ASP A 33 -1.54 17.26 -2.46
CA ASP A 33 -0.82 18.15 -1.51
C ASP A 33 -0.91 17.65 -0.05
N ALA A 34 -1.58 16.51 0.17
CA ALA A 34 -1.59 15.85 1.47
C ALA A 34 -0.21 15.28 1.80
N PRO A 35 0.24 15.38 3.06
CA PRO A 35 1.43 14.68 3.51
C PRO A 35 1.31 13.17 3.24
N GLU A 36 2.40 12.57 2.78
CA GLU A 36 2.53 11.11 2.69
C GLU A 36 2.65 10.54 4.11
N PHE A 37 1.51 10.20 4.70
CA PHE A 37 1.46 9.62 6.04
C PHE A 37 1.92 8.16 6.04
N GLN A 38 2.75 7.82 7.02
CA GLN A 38 3.11 6.45 7.36
C GLN A 38 2.45 6.06 8.68
N VAL A 39 2.23 4.76 8.87
CA VAL A 39 1.79 4.23 10.16
C VAL A 39 2.84 4.50 11.24
N PRO A 40 2.47 4.87 12.47
CA PRO A 40 3.37 5.46 13.46
C PRO A 40 4.20 4.44 14.25
N PHE A 41 4.48 3.27 13.68
CA PHE A 41 5.21 2.17 14.31
C PHE A 41 6.38 1.69 13.45
N ALA A 42 7.26 0.85 14.00
CA ALA A 42 8.46 0.44 13.29
C ALA A 42 8.13 -0.40 12.04
N CYS A 43 8.95 -0.26 11.00
CA CYS A 43 8.75 -1.02 9.77
C CYS A 43 8.74 -2.53 10.04
N GLY A 44 7.73 -3.23 9.53
CA GLY A 44 7.56 -4.67 9.71
C GLY A 44 6.75 -5.07 10.95
N GLU A 45 6.40 -4.11 11.82
CA GLU A 45 5.42 -4.38 12.88
C GLU A 45 3.99 -4.43 12.33
N VAL A 46 3.13 -5.17 13.03
CA VAL A 46 1.70 -5.28 12.73
C VAL A 46 0.94 -4.83 13.97
N TRP A 47 -0.01 -3.92 13.78
CA TRP A 47 -0.84 -3.33 14.82
C TRP A 47 -2.30 -3.38 14.39
N GLU A 48 -3.21 -3.48 15.35
CA GLU A 48 -4.65 -3.36 15.13
C GLU A 48 -5.05 -1.88 15.23
N GLY A 49 -5.76 -1.39 14.21
CA GLY A 49 -6.34 -0.06 14.20
C GLY A 49 -7.84 -0.15 14.40
N SER A 50 -8.37 0.57 15.39
CA SER A 50 -9.81 0.61 15.68
C SER A 50 -10.35 2.05 15.67
N THR A 51 -11.61 2.21 15.29
CA THR A 51 -12.30 3.50 15.29
C THR A 51 -13.79 3.30 15.61
N ARG A 52 -14.48 4.39 16.00
CA ARG A 52 -15.89 4.38 16.41
C ARG A 52 -16.57 5.72 16.08
N ALA A 53 -17.90 5.72 16.01
CA ALA A 53 -18.66 6.93 15.65
C ALA A 53 -18.43 8.09 16.64
N ASP A 54 -18.43 7.79 17.94
CA ASP A 54 -18.26 8.77 19.03
C ASP A 54 -16.79 8.80 19.53
N HIS A 55 -15.84 8.75 18.61
CA HIS A 55 -14.41 8.79 18.96
C HIS A 55 -13.96 10.23 19.27
N SER A 56 -13.10 10.39 20.29
CA SER A 56 -12.41 11.65 20.62
C SER A 56 -11.00 11.66 20.00
N PRO A 57 -10.46 12.80 19.56
CA PRO A 57 -11.10 14.13 19.47
C PRO A 57 -12.10 14.26 18.30
N SER A 58 -12.17 13.28 17.41
CA SER A 58 -13.16 13.23 16.33
C SER A 58 -13.41 11.80 15.86
N TYR A 59 -14.49 11.60 15.09
CA TYR A 59 -14.81 10.30 14.48
C TYR A 59 -13.73 9.76 13.53
N TYR A 60 -12.77 10.59 13.10
CA TYR A 60 -11.63 10.18 12.28
C TYR A 60 -10.46 9.61 13.07
N SER A 61 -10.54 9.61 14.40
CA SER A 61 -9.44 9.15 15.26
C SER A 61 -9.31 7.62 15.17
N VAL A 62 -8.09 7.13 15.34
CA VAL A 62 -7.76 5.70 15.29
C VAL A 62 -6.94 5.34 16.52
N ASP A 63 -7.41 4.35 17.27
CA ASP A 63 -6.65 3.74 18.36
C ASP A 63 -5.79 2.61 17.78
N TRP A 64 -4.47 2.68 17.97
CA TRP A 64 -3.52 1.66 17.56
C TRP A 64 -3.12 0.83 18.77
N ASN A 65 -3.38 -0.48 18.71
CA ASN A 65 -3.01 -1.42 19.75
C ASN A 65 -2.25 -2.60 19.16
N ARG A 66 -1.31 -3.16 19.94
CA ARG A 66 -0.61 -4.39 19.57
C ARG A 66 -0.75 -5.40 20.67
N ASP A 67 -1.35 -6.53 20.33
CA ASP A 67 -1.50 -7.68 21.21
C ASP A 67 -1.97 -7.27 22.63
N ALA A 68 -1.47 -7.90 23.69
CA ALA A 68 -1.78 -7.52 25.07
C ALA A 68 -0.69 -6.64 25.71
N TYR A 69 0.35 -6.27 24.95
CA TYR A 69 1.62 -5.71 25.45
C TYR A 69 2.15 -4.56 24.59
N ASP A 70 1.30 -3.59 24.24
CA ASP A 70 1.70 -2.38 23.51
C ASP A 70 2.27 -1.26 24.41
N LEU A 71 2.07 -1.35 25.73
CA LEU A 71 2.58 -0.36 26.68
C LEU A 71 4.11 -0.23 26.60
N GLY A 72 4.58 0.99 26.37
CA GLY A 72 6.01 1.31 26.29
C GLY A 72 6.64 1.07 24.92
N HIS A 73 5.86 0.64 23.92
CA HIS A 73 6.33 0.63 22.53
C HIS A 73 6.51 2.06 22.00
N ILE A 74 7.52 2.22 21.15
CA ILE A 74 7.84 3.50 20.54
C ILE A 74 6.82 3.81 19.45
N VAL A 75 6.23 5.00 19.52
CA VAL A 75 5.49 5.62 18.42
C VAL A 75 6.34 6.70 17.76
N SER A 76 6.26 6.78 16.43
CA SER A 76 6.99 7.77 15.63
C SER A 76 6.02 8.69 14.90
N ALA A 77 6.47 9.89 14.52
CA ALA A 77 5.65 10.82 13.75
C ALA A 77 5.31 10.24 12.36
N SER A 78 4.02 10.23 12.01
CA SER A 78 3.53 9.72 10.72
C SER A 78 3.97 10.54 9.51
N ALA A 79 4.38 11.80 9.71
CA ALA A 79 4.86 12.68 8.66
C ALA A 79 5.78 13.76 9.26
N SER A 80 6.54 14.46 8.41
CA SER A 80 7.32 15.63 8.83
C SER A 80 6.40 16.75 9.34
N GLY A 81 6.80 17.41 10.42
CA GLY A 81 6.05 18.53 10.98
C GLY A 81 6.77 19.19 12.15
N VAL A 82 6.07 20.11 12.83
CA VAL A 82 6.53 20.77 14.06
C VAL A 82 5.74 20.18 15.22
N VAL A 83 6.44 19.78 16.28
CA VAL A 83 5.79 19.22 17.47
C VAL A 83 5.12 20.34 18.28
N ALA A 84 3.83 20.17 18.55
CA ALA A 84 3.11 20.90 19.57
C ALA A 84 2.63 19.89 20.62
N SER A 85 2.96 20.11 21.89
CA SER A 85 2.51 19.26 22.99
C SER A 85 1.15 19.72 23.48
N VAL A 86 0.21 18.78 23.61
CA VAL A 86 -1.02 18.94 24.38
C VAL A 86 -0.90 18.13 25.67
N VAL A 87 -1.57 18.59 26.73
CA VAL A 87 -1.67 17.85 27.99
C VAL A 87 -2.89 16.93 27.88
N ASP A 88 -2.74 15.70 28.36
CA ASP A 88 -3.85 14.76 28.54
C ASP A 88 -4.86 15.36 29.52
N ASP A 89 -6.11 15.54 29.08
CA ASP A 89 -7.18 16.15 29.88
C ASP A 89 -8.04 15.13 30.65
N GLY A 90 -7.74 13.83 30.52
CA GLY A 90 -8.42 12.72 31.21
C GLY A 90 -9.72 12.29 30.54
#